data_AF-A0A7V8CV51-F1
#
_entry.id   AF-A0A7V8CV51-F1
#
_cell.length_a   1.000
_cell.length_b   1.000
_cell.length_c   1.000
_cell.angle_alpha   90.00
_cell.angle_beta   90.00
_cell.angle_gamma   90.00
#
_symmetry.space_group_name_H-M   'P 1'
#
loop_
_entity.id
_entity.type
_entity.pdbx_description
1 polymer ?
#
loop_
_entity_poly.entity_id
_entity_poly.type
_entity_poly.pdbx_seq_one_letter_code
_entity_poly.pdbx_strand_id
1 'polypeptide(L)'
;MKFFIPYAKDKEQEQNVYDSTKRFLSEQLGAEFADRKIFSLRYHHNGKSYYAEVGKNDTVEGEPVIVILYEAMRSLYHICTPNRGVVRGMSILVGSHEVEQVVDFEQE
;
A
#
# COMPACT_ATOMS: atom_id res chain seq x y z
N MET A 1 7.12 -8.67 11.57
CA MET A 1 5.64 -8.70 11.58
C MET A 1 5.16 -9.66 10.51
N LYS A 2 4.29 -10.63 10.83
CA LYS A 2 3.66 -11.49 9.82
C LYS A 2 2.71 -10.70 8.94
N PHE A 3 2.55 -11.12 7.68
CA PHE A 3 1.60 -10.50 6.76
C PHE A 3 0.17 -10.58 7.29
N PHE A 4 -0.55 -9.46 7.15
CA PHE A 4 -1.99 -9.36 7.41
C PHE A 4 -2.60 -8.26 6.55
N ILE A 5 -3.92 -8.34 6.36
CA ILE A 5 -4.75 -7.26 5.81
C ILE A 5 -5.72 -6.79 6.91
N PRO A 6 -5.84 -5.48 7.18
CA PRO A 6 -6.77 -4.97 8.18
C PRO A 6 -8.21 -5.42 7.90
N TYR A 7 -8.93 -5.80 8.95
CA TYR A 7 -10.32 -6.27 8.90
C TYR A 7 -10.57 -7.58 8.14
N ALA A 8 -9.52 -8.25 7.65
CA ALA A 8 -9.66 -9.61 7.15
C ALA A 8 -9.97 -10.58 8.30
N LYS A 9 -10.86 -11.53 8.05
CA LYS A 9 -11.31 -12.54 9.03
C LYS A 9 -10.39 -13.76 9.07
N ASP A 10 -9.73 -14.05 7.96
CA ASP A 10 -8.89 -15.22 7.75
C ASP A 10 -7.86 -14.97 6.63
N LYS A 11 -6.94 -15.94 6.45
CA LYS A 11 -5.88 -15.88 5.45
C LYS A 11 -6.37 -15.88 4.02
N GLU A 12 -7.52 -16.51 3.75
CA GLU A 12 -8.13 -16.50 2.42
C GLU A 12 -8.59 -15.08 2.07
N GLN A 13 -9.24 -14.40 3.01
CA GLN A 13 -9.67 -13.02 2.82
C GLN A 13 -8.48 -12.05 2.69
N GLU A 14 -7.40 -12.25 3.46
CA GLU A 14 -6.18 -11.45 3.30
C GLU A 14 -5.63 -11.54 1.87
N GLN A 15 -5.50 -12.75 1.34
CA GLN A 15 -5.00 -12.98 -0.01
C GLN A 15 -5.94 -12.40 -1.07
N ASN A 16 -7.25 -12.63 -0.92
CA ASN A 16 -8.27 -12.10 -1.84
C ASN A 16 -8.24 -10.56 -1.91
N VAL A 17 -8.11 -9.87 -0.77
CA VAL A 17 -8.03 -8.40 -0.75
C VAL A 17 -6.73 -7.91 -1.40
N TYR A 18 -5.60 -8.56 -1.11
CA TYR A 18 -4.32 -8.21 -1.70
C TYR A 18 -4.35 -8.35 -3.24
N ASP A 19 -4.81 -9.49 -3.74
CA ASP A 19 -4.85 -9.79 -5.17
C ASP A 19 -5.87 -8.91 -5.92
N SER A 20 -7.05 -8.71 -5.33
CA SER A 20 -8.06 -7.83 -5.92
C SER A 20 -7.60 -6.36 -5.97
N THR A 21 -6.87 -5.89 -4.95
CA THR A 21 -6.30 -4.53 -4.94
C THR A 21 -5.23 -4.37 -6.02
N LYS A 22 -4.28 -5.33 -6.12
CA LYS A 22 -3.29 -5.34 -7.22
C LYS A 22 -3.98 -5.31 -8.57
N ARG A 23 -4.97 -6.19 -8.78
CA ARG A 23 -5.71 -6.29 -10.04
C ARG A 23 -6.44 -5.00 -10.39
N PHE A 24 -7.17 -4.42 -9.43
CA PHE A 24 -7.92 -3.18 -9.64
C PHE A 24 -7.00 -2.05 -10.12
N LEU A 25 -5.86 -1.83 -9.44
CA LEU A 25 -4.91 -0.81 -9.83
C LEU A 25 -4.19 -1.14 -11.15
N SER A 26 -3.89 -2.41 -11.41
CA SER A 26 -3.30 -2.84 -12.69
C SER A 26 -4.21 -2.56 -13.87
N GLU A 27 -5.51 -2.90 -13.75
CA GLU A 27 -6.52 -2.62 -14.78
C GLU A 27 -6.72 -1.11 -14.99
N GLN A 28 -6.67 -0.32 -13.91
CA GLN A 28 -6.87 1.13 -14.00
C GLN A 28 -5.65 1.89 -14.55
N LEU A 29 -4.43 1.45 -14.24
CA LEU A 29 -3.19 2.21 -14.52
C LEU A 29 -2.32 1.61 -15.62
N GLY A 30 -2.61 0.38 -16.05
CA GLY A 30 -1.71 -0.40 -16.88
C GLY A 30 -0.37 -0.66 -16.18
N ALA A 31 -0.41 -0.86 -14.86
CA ALA A 31 0.77 -1.00 -14.01
C ALA A 31 0.96 -2.46 -13.56
N GLU A 32 2.23 -2.86 -13.39
CA GLU A 32 2.61 -4.13 -12.78
C GLU A 32 3.22 -3.90 -11.39
N PHE A 33 2.74 -4.67 -10.42
CA PHE A 33 3.13 -4.54 -9.03
C PHE A 33 3.99 -5.72 -8.58
N ALA A 34 5.09 -5.44 -7.90
CA ALA A 34 5.96 -6.45 -7.31
C ALA A 34 5.20 -7.30 -6.27
N ASP A 35 5.70 -8.51 -6.02
CA ASP A 35 5.19 -9.39 -4.95
C ASP A 35 5.76 -9.05 -3.56
N ARG A 36 6.30 -7.84 -3.44
CA ARG A 36 6.87 -7.32 -2.19
C ARG A 36 5.74 -6.90 -1.25
N LYS A 37 5.63 -7.59 -0.12
CA LYS A 37 4.65 -7.31 0.94
C LYS A 37 5.21 -6.23 1.87
N ILE A 38 4.83 -4.97 1.63
CA ILE A 38 5.33 -3.83 2.41
C ILE A 38 4.42 -3.57 3.62
N PHE A 39 5.02 -3.47 4.81
CA PHE A 39 4.33 -3.19 6.05
C PHE A 39 4.21 -1.69 6.31
N SER A 40 5.29 -0.94 6.14
CA SER A 40 5.28 0.51 6.37
C SER A 40 6.29 1.30 5.54
N LEU A 41 6.03 2.60 5.43
CA LEU A 41 6.83 3.58 4.71
C LEU A 41 7.01 4.85 5.55
N ARG A 42 8.23 5.36 5.61
CA ARG A 42 8.51 6.75 5.98
C ARG A 42 8.92 7.52 4.72
N TYR A 43 8.25 8.63 4.45
CA TYR A 43 8.49 9.41 3.24
C TYR A 43 8.35 10.92 3.50
N HIS A 44 8.94 11.72 2.61
CA HIS A 44 8.89 13.17 2.66
C HIS A 44 8.11 13.72 1.47
N HIS A 45 7.08 14.49 1.74
CA HIS A 45 6.28 15.13 0.70
C HIS A 45 6.03 16.59 1.08
N ASN A 46 6.23 17.53 0.17
CA ASN A 46 6.07 18.98 0.41
C ASN A 46 6.78 19.49 1.69
N GLY A 47 7.99 18.99 1.95
CA GLY A 47 8.81 19.40 3.11
C GLY A 47 8.32 18.87 4.46
N LYS A 48 7.37 17.93 4.48
CA LYS A 48 6.88 17.27 5.70
C LYS A 48 7.17 15.78 5.64
N SER A 49 7.49 15.20 6.80
CA SER A 49 7.65 13.76 6.96
C SER A 49 6.32 13.10 7.27
N TYR A 50 6.07 11.99 6.62
CA TYR A 50 4.87 11.18 6.76
C TYR A 50 5.23 9.74 7.09
N TYR A 51 4.27 9.06 7.71
CA TYR A 51 4.38 7.65 8.04
C TYR A 51 3.09 6.94 7.63
N ALA A 52 3.22 5.91 6.80
CA ALA A 52 2.13 5.03 6.41
C ALA A 52 2.45 3.62 6.91
N GLU A 53 1.50 2.99 7.61
CA GLU A 53 1.64 1.64 8.17
C GLU A 53 0.33 0.90 7.97
N VAL A 54 0.41 -0.33 7.45
CA VAL A 54 -0.76 -1.19 7.28
C VAL A 54 -1.48 -1.38 8.62
N GLY A 55 -2.78 -1.07 8.65
CA GLY A 55 -3.62 -1.11 9.85
C GLY A 55 -3.66 0.17 10.68
N LYS A 56 -2.87 1.20 10.33
CA LYS A 56 -2.98 2.55 10.90
C LYS A 56 -3.70 3.48 9.94
N ASN A 57 -4.31 4.52 10.49
CA ASN A 57 -4.97 5.53 9.68
C ASN A 57 -3.92 6.37 8.94
N ASP A 58 -4.17 6.62 7.66
CA ASP A 58 -3.38 7.52 6.85
C ASP A 58 -3.58 8.97 7.31
N THR A 59 -2.59 9.82 7.02
CA THR A 59 -2.58 11.22 7.47
C THR A 59 -3.34 12.17 6.55
N VAL A 60 -3.79 11.71 5.37
CA VAL A 60 -4.46 12.52 4.35
C VAL A 60 -5.97 12.50 4.57
N GLU A 61 -6.58 11.32 4.66
CA GLU A 61 -8.04 11.16 4.79
C GLU A 61 -8.46 10.53 6.13
N GLY A 62 -7.50 10.02 6.91
CA GLY A 62 -7.80 9.38 8.20
C GLY A 62 -8.38 7.97 8.04
N GLU A 63 -8.18 7.31 6.91
CA GLU A 63 -8.62 5.95 6.65
C GLU A 63 -7.52 4.92 6.95
N PRO A 64 -7.85 3.71 7.39
CA PRO A 64 -6.84 2.68 7.62
C PRO A 64 -6.14 2.31 6.30
N VAL A 65 -4.80 2.30 6.32
CA VAL A 65 -4.00 1.76 5.22
C VAL A 65 -4.24 0.26 5.17
N ILE A 66 -4.81 -0.22 4.05
CA ILE A 66 -5.15 -1.62 3.83
C ILE A 66 -3.96 -2.39 3.28
N VAL A 67 -3.26 -1.81 2.29
CA VAL A 67 -2.10 -2.42 1.65
C VAL A 67 -1.18 -1.35 1.08
N ILE A 68 0.12 -1.64 1.03
CA ILE A 68 1.13 -0.84 0.36
C ILE A 68 1.73 -1.70 -0.76
N LEU A 69 1.62 -1.22 -2.01
CA LEU A 69 2.14 -1.91 -3.19
C LEU A 69 3.32 -1.14 -3.79
N TYR A 70 4.17 -1.84 -4.53
CA TYR A 70 5.30 -1.23 -5.25
C TYR A 70 5.21 -1.50 -6.75
N GLU A 71 5.09 -0.42 -7.52
CA GLU A 71 5.18 -0.43 -8.99
C GLU A 71 6.64 -0.23 -9.40
N ALA A 72 7.32 -1.32 -9.77
CA ALA A 72 8.77 -1.30 -10.03
C ALA A 72 9.13 -0.45 -11.26
N MET A 73 8.31 -0.50 -12.32
CA MET A 73 8.59 0.20 -13.58
C MET A 73 8.70 1.72 -13.42
N ARG A 74 7.83 2.31 -12.59
CA ARG A 74 7.82 3.76 -12.33
C ARG A 74 8.49 4.14 -11.02
N SER A 75 8.96 3.16 -10.24
CA SER A 75 9.52 3.35 -8.92
C SER A 75 8.56 4.12 -8.00
N LEU A 76 7.30 3.64 -7.95
CA LEU A 76 6.22 4.25 -7.16
C LEU A 76 5.72 3.29 -6.09
N TYR A 77 5.48 3.83 -4.90
CA TYR A 77 4.74 3.18 -3.83
C TYR A 77 3.28 3.64 -3.87
N HIS A 78 2.37 2.69 -3.72
CA HIS A 78 0.93 2.91 -3.72
C HIS A 78 0.40 2.58 -2.33
N ILE A 79 0.10 3.62 -1.54
CA ILE A 79 -0.54 3.48 -0.24
C ILE A 79 -2.05 3.43 -0.49
N CYS A 80 -2.66 2.29 -0.18
CA CYS A 80 -4.05 2.03 -0.50
C CYS A 80 -4.91 2.02 0.77
N THR A 81 -6.03 2.72 0.73
CA THR A 81 -7.07 2.78 1.78
C THR A 81 -8.39 2.28 1.18
N PRO A 82 -9.47 2.04 1.97
CA PRO A 82 -10.74 1.57 1.42
C PRO A 82 -11.23 2.42 0.24
N ASN A 83 -11.15 3.75 0.34
CA ASN A 83 -11.61 4.67 -0.71
C ASN A 83 -10.50 5.19 -1.63
N ARG A 84 -9.27 4.66 -1.51
CA ARG A 84 -8.14 4.96 -2.39
C ARG A 84 -7.41 3.70 -2.82
N GLY A 85 -7.73 3.21 -4.01
CA GLY A 85 -7.03 2.10 -4.65
C GLY A 85 -7.54 0.71 -4.27
N VAL A 86 -8.35 0.55 -3.21
CA VAL A 86 -8.97 -0.74 -2.87
C VAL A 86 -10.35 -0.89 -3.51
N VAL A 87 -11.33 -0.08 -3.09
CA VAL A 87 -12.70 -0.16 -3.63
C VAL A 87 -12.89 0.80 -4.81
N ARG A 88 -12.24 1.96 -4.74
CA ARG A 88 -12.36 3.04 -5.73
C ARG A 88 -11.20 4.02 -5.62
N GLY A 89 -11.16 4.94 -6.57
CA GLY A 89 -10.23 6.06 -6.56
C GLY A 89 -8.78 5.66 -6.80
N MET A 90 -7.93 6.67 -6.95
CA MET A 90 -6.48 6.47 -7.05
C MET A 90 -5.88 6.26 -5.66
N SER A 91 -4.91 5.36 -5.56
CA SER A 91 -4.05 5.22 -4.37
C SER A 91 -3.28 6.52 -4.11
N ILE A 92 -2.81 6.70 -2.87
CA ILE A 92 -1.84 7.75 -2.55
C ILE A 92 -0.49 7.31 -3.14
N LEU A 93 0.06 8.09 -4.06
CA LEU A 93 1.32 7.79 -4.74
C LEU A 93 2.49 8.45 -4.01
N VAL A 94 3.56 7.70 -3.83
CA VAL A 94 4.84 8.18 -3.27
C VAL A 94 5.98 7.71 -4.16
N GLY A 95 6.78 8.63 -4.68
CA GLY A 95 7.95 8.28 -5.47
C GLY A 95 9.04 7.65 -4.60
N SER A 96 9.79 6.67 -5.11
CA SER A 96 10.92 6.09 -4.36
C SER A 96 11.95 7.13 -3.90
N HIS A 97 12.08 8.25 -4.62
CA HIS A 97 12.97 9.35 -4.23
C HIS A 97 12.48 10.15 -3.01
N GLU A 98 11.21 10.01 -2.63
CA GLU A 98 10.61 10.63 -1.44
C GLU A 98 10.74 9.73 -0.21
N VAL A 99 11.06 8.45 -0.40
CA VAL A 99 11.05 7.45 0.67
C VAL A 99 12.38 7.45 1.42
N GLU A 100 12.29 7.60 2.74
CA GLU A 100 13.42 7.51 3.65
C GLU A 100 13.62 6.07 4.15
N GLN A 101 12.52 5.37 4.42
CA GLN A 101 12.56 4.02 4.97
C GLN A 101 11.38 3.19 4.48
N VAL A 102 11.65 1.91 4.18
CA VAL A 102 10.64 0.89 3.92
C VAL A 102 10.84 -0.27 4.87
N VAL A 103 9.74 -0.77 5.44
CA VAL A 103 9.74 -1.99 6.23
C VAL A 103 8.83 -2.99 5.55
N ASP A 104 9.36 -4.15 5.22
CA ASP A 104 8.60 -5.27 4.66
C ASP A 104 8.02 -6.11 5.78
N PHE A 105 6.94 -6.84 5.48
CA PHE A 105 6.52 -7.94 6.33
C PHE A 105 7.60 -9.02 6.38
N GLU A 106 7.60 -9.82 7.45
CA GLU A 106 8.46 -11.00 7.56
C GLU A 106 8.14 -11.98 6.43
N GLN A 107 9.20 -12.54 5.85
CA GLN A 107 9.08 -13.68 4.94
C GLN A 107 8.80 -14.92 5.81
N GLU A 108 7.77 -15.69 5.44
CA GLU A 108 7.44 -16.96 6.11
C GLU A 108 8.47 -18.06 5.81
#